data_AF-A0A964G377-F1
#
_entry.id   AF-A0A964G377-F1
#
_cell.length_a   1.000
_cell.length_b   1.000
_cell.length_c   1.000
_cell.angle_alpha   90.00
_cell.angle_beta   90.00
_cell.angle_gamma   90.00
#
_symmetry.space_group_name_H-M   'P 1'
#
loop_
_entity.id
_entity.type
_entity.pdbx_description
1 polymer ?
#
loop_
_entity_poly.entity_id
_entity_poly.type
_entity_poly.pdbx_seq_one_letter_code
_entity_poly.pdbx_strand_id
1 'polypeptide(L)'
;MNEARHEAYLNLIDSLVTCPSEEEIEILQANLELIDDGFAQYLREWATETMATLDAEEAYNCANFLYGLDFTFYNLRQGSRASNLEVAIACLESGLTVVTREAYSEDWARFQNSLGGDYQNRIRGEKAENLELAIVAYEASLEVYTRDAFPEDWATCQNNLAMAYLYRIRRGKAENLELAIAAFEASLEIWTRDAFPFEWATCQNNLGLAYHNRIRGEKAENLEGAIAAYLASLEIYTRDAFPEDWARSQNNLANAYLYRIRGE
;
A
#
# COMPACT_ATOMS: atom_id res chain seq x y z
N MET A 1 -15.54 -8.86 26.96
CA MET A 1 -14.25 -9.52 26.68
C MET A 1 -13.71 -10.04 28.01
N ASN A 2 -13.05 -11.20 28.05
CA ASN A 2 -12.56 -11.80 29.31
C ASN A 2 -11.30 -11.05 29.77
N GLU A 3 -11.20 -10.70 31.05
CA GLU A 3 -10.05 -10.00 31.66
C GLU A 3 -8.71 -10.69 31.34
N ALA A 4 -8.71 -12.03 31.34
CA ALA A 4 -7.55 -12.84 30.95
C ALA A 4 -7.10 -12.62 29.48
N ARG A 5 -8.01 -12.23 28.58
CA ARG A 5 -7.68 -11.94 27.17
C ARG A 5 -6.98 -10.59 27.04
N HIS A 6 -7.43 -9.57 27.79
CA HIS A 6 -6.76 -8.27 27.81
C HIS A 6 -5.34 -8.38 28.39
N GLU A 7 -5.18 -9.13 29.47
CA GLU A 7 -3.86 -9.38 30.05
C GLU A 7 -2.93 -10.08 29.03
N ALA A 8 -3.43 -11.06 28.27
CA ALA A 8 -2.65 -11.70 27.21
C ALA A 8 -2.27 -10.72 26.08
N TYR A 9 -3.18 -9.82 25.68
CA TYR A 9 -2.88 -8.78 24.69
C TYR A 9 -1.81 -7.80 25.19
N LEU A 10 -1.92 -7.36 26.44
CA LEU A 10 -0.93 -6.48 27.04
C LEU A 10 0.45 -7.14 27.09
N ASN A 11 0.52 -8.40 27.53
CA ASN A 11 1.78 -9.16 27.56
C ASN A 11 2.41 -9.31 26.16
N LEU A 12 1.59 -9.47 25.12
CA LEU A 12 2.07 -9.51 23.74
C LEU A 12 2.63 -8.14 23.33
N ILE A 13 1.92 -7.05 23.62
CA ILE A 13 2.40 -5.69 23.31
C ILE A 13 3.72 -5.41 24.05
N ASP A 14 3.80 -5.69 25.35
CA ASP A 14 5.01 -5.48 26.14
C ASP A 14 6.20 -6.29 25.59
N SER A 15 5.94 -7.52 25.14
CA SER A 15 6.96 -8.35 24.49
C SER A 15 7.46 -7.72 23.19
N LEU A 16 6.56 -7.18 22.37
CA LEU A 16 6.91 -6.50 21.11
C LEU A 16 7.66 -5.19 21.35
N VAL A 17 7.29 -4.41 22.37
CA VAL A 17 7.94 -3.14 22.72
C VAL A 17 9.37 -3.36 23.22
N THR A 18 9.61 -4.46 23.93
CA THR A 18 10.90 -4.73 24.59
C THR A 18 11.83 -5.63 23.78
N CYS A 19 11.35 -6.23 22.68
CA CYS A 19 12.16 -7.15 21.89
C CYS A 19 13.22 -6.42 21.05
N PRO A 20 14.38 -7.05 20.82
CA PRO A 20 15.33 -6.61 19.81
C PRO A 20 14.70 -6.60 18.41
N SER A 21 15.16 -5.68 17.57
CA SER A 21 14.81 -5.68 16.14
C SER A 21 15.13 -7.04 15.52
N GLU A 22 14.20 -7.58 14.72
CA GLU A 22 14.19 -8.90 14.05
C GLU A 22 13.52 -10.03 14.84
N GLU A 23 13.27 -9.87 16.15
CA GLU A 23 12.57 -10.89 16.96
C GLU A 23 11.03 -10.72 16.95
N GLU A 24 10.51 -9.60 16.41
CA GLU A 24 9.07 -9.31 16.38
C GLU A 24 8.29 -10.44 15.70
N ILE A 25 8.81 -10.94 14.58
CA ILE A 25 8.16 -11.99 13.78
C ILE A 25 8.07 -13.30 14.57
N GLU A 26 9.12 -13.67 15.32
CA GLU A 26 9.12 -14.90 16.11
C GLU A 26 8.10 -14.82 17.25
N ILE A 27 8.03 -13.67 17.92
CA ILE A 27 7.03 -13.39 18.96
C ILE A 27 5.62 -13.49 18.37
N LEU A 28 5.36 -12.86 17.23
CA LEU A 28 4.05 -12.91 16.57
C LEU A 28 3.68 -14.34 16.14
N GLN A 29 4.64 -15.11 15.61
CA GLN A 29 4.43 -16.51 15.22
C GLN A 29 4.11 -17.42 16.42
N ALA A 30 4.67 -17.12 17.59
CA ALA A 30 4.39 -17.84 18.82
C ALA A 30 3.02 -17.50 19.43
N ASN A 31 2.38 -16.39 19.01
CA ASN A 31 1.16 -15.84 19.60
C ASN A 31 0.04 -15.60 18.55
N LEU A 32 0.02 -16.36 17.45
CA LEU A 32 -0.92 -16.17 16.35
C LEU A 32 -2.40 -16.23 16.78
N GLU A 33 -2.72 -16.96 17.85
CA GLU A 33 -4.07 -17.07 18.42
C GLU A 33 -4.55 -15.81 19.14
N LEU A 34 -3.63 -14.90 19.46
CA LEU A 34 -3.93 -13.58 20.03
C LEU A 34 -4.13 -12.53 18.93
N ILE A 35 -3.63 -12.74 17.71
CA ILE A 35 -3.74 -11.77 16.61
C ILE A 35 -5.14 -11.87 15.97
N ASP A 36 -6.11 -11.20 16.59
CA ASP A 36 -7.50 -11.10 16.13
C ASP A 36 -8.00 -9.64 16.09
N ASP A 37 -9.24 -9.44 15.63
CA ASP A 37 -9.85 -8.11 15.57
C ASP A 37 -9.93 -7.44 16.97
N GLY A 38 -10.00 -8.26 18.04
CA GLY A 38 -9.99 -7.77 19.43
C GLY A 38 -8.64 -7.22 19.85
N PHE A 39 -7.54 -7.84 19.40
CA PHE A 39 -6.19 -7.30 19.56
C PHE A 39 -6.01 -5.97 18.83
N ALA A 40 -6.54 -5.84 17.61
CA ALA A 40 -6.51 -4.57 16.88
C ALA A 40 -7.27 -3.45 17.61
N GLN A 41 -8.39 -3.75 18.27
CA GLN A 41 -9.10 -2.78 19.11
C GLN A 41 -8.28 -2.43 20.36
N TYR A 42 -7.78 -3.44 21.07
CA TYR A 42 -7.01 -3.26 22.30
C TYR A 42 -5.71 -2.47 22.06
N LEU A 43 -5.02 -2.72 20.94
CA LEU A 43 -3.83 -1.97 20.55
C LEU A 43 -4.12 -0.47 20.37
N ARG A 44 -5.26 -0.10 19.76
CA ARG A 44 -5.65 1.32 19.64
C ARG A 44 -5.87 1.96 21.01
N GLU A 45 -6.57 1.26 21.90
CA GLU A 45 -6.83 1.72 23.27
C GLU A 45 -5.51 1.91 24.03
N TRP A 46 -4.65 0.88 24.02
CA TRP A 46 -3.33 0.92 24.62
C TRP A 46 -2.46 2.06 24.07
N ALA A 47 -2.40 2.23 22.74
CA ALA A 47 -1.58 3.26 22.11
C ALA A 47 -2.07 4.66 22.49
N THR A 48 -3.38 4.87 22.48
CA THR A 48 -4.01 6.14 22.86
C THR A 48 -3.71 6.48 24.32
N GLU A 49 -3.90 5.53 25.24
CA GLU A 49 -3.64 5.73 26.66
C GLU A 49 -2.15 5.96 26.94
N THR A 50 -1.28 5.17 26.30
CA THR A 50 0.18 5.29 26.45
C THR A 50 0.66 6.65 25.99
N MET A 51 0.38 7.02 24.73
CA MET A 51 0.86 8.29 24.16
C MET A 51 0.29 9.53 24.87
N ALA A 52 -0.89 9.44 25.50
CA ALA A 52 -1.45 10.53 26.29
C ALA A 52 -0.69 10.81 27.60
N THR A 53 0.13 9.86 28.07
CA THR A 53 0.95 10.01 29.29
C THR A 53 2.39 10.40 29.03
N LEU A 54 2.85 10.24 27.79
CA LEU A 54 4.22 10.52 27.35
C LEU A 54 4.40 12.01 27.02
N ASP A 55 5.64 12.48 27.05
CA ASP A 55 5.96 13.78 26.46
C ASP A 55 5.93 13.72 24.91
N ALA A 56 6.11 14.87 24.24
CA ALA A 56 5.98 14.95 22.79
C ALA A 56 7.03 14.12 22.02
N GLU A 57 8.25 13.98 22.56
CA GLU A 57 9.33 13.23 21.93
C GLU A 57 9.10 11.72 22.14
N GLU A 58 8.74 11.33 23.36
CA GLU A 58 8.41 9.95 23.70
C GLU A 58 7.16 9.45 22.96
N ALA A 59 6.12 10.28 22.84
CA ALA A 59 4.91 9.96 22.07
C ALA A 59 5.21 9.79 20.57
N TYR A 60 6.08 10.63 20.01
CA TYR A 60 6.55 10.50 18.62
C TYR A 60 7.37 9.21 18.42
N ASN A 61 8.23 8.85 19.37
CA ASN A 61 8.96 7.58 19.34
C ASN A 61 8.01 6.37 19.41
N CYS A 62 6.97 6.44 20.23
CA CYS A 62 5.91 5.43 20.28
C CYS A 62 5.16 5.32 18.93
N ALA A 63 4.83 6.44 18.28
CA ALA A 63 4.23 6.42 16.96
C ALA A 63 5.15 5.76 15.91
N ASN A 64 6.45 6.04 15.92
CA ASN A 64 7.41 5.37 15.02
C ASN A 64 7.54 3.87 15.28
N PHE A 65 7.46 3.43 16.54
CA PHE A 65 7.37 2.01 16.87
C PHE A 65 6.10 1.38 16.26
N LEU A 66 4.95 2.05 16.37
CA LEU A 66 3.70 1.58 15.75
C LEU A 66 3.85 1.49 14.22
N TYR A 67 4.52 2.43 13.56
CA TYR A 67 4.83 2.33 12.13
C TYR A 67 5.68 1.08 11.78
N GLY A 68 6.65 0.73 12.63
CA GLY A 68 7.41 -0.52 12.47
C GLY A 68 6.55 -1.77 12.63
N LEU A 69 5.62 -1.76 13.59
CA LEU A 69 4.66 -2.85 13.78
C LEU A 69 3.68 -2.97 12.61
N ASP A 70 3.19 -1.86 12.08
CA ASP A 70 2.39 -1.82 10.84
C ASP A 70 3.08 -2.62 9.73
N PHE A 71 4.32 -2.27 9.40
CA PHE A 71 5.08 -2.98 8.37
C PHE A 71 5.19 -4.48 8.66
N THR A 72 5.41 -4.85 9.92
CA THR A 72 5.52 -6.25 10.34
C THR A 72 4.20 -7.00 10.15
N PHE A 73 3.09 -6.47 10.65
CA PHE A 73 1.76 -7.08 10.51
C PHE A 73 1.28 -7.09 9.04
N TYR A 74 1.56 -6.03 8.29
CA TYR A 74 1.28 -5.96 6.86
C TYR A 74 2.02 -7.04 6.06
N ASN A 75 3.21 -7.47 6.50
CA ASN A 75 3.95 -8.54 5.81
C ASN A 75 3.74 -9.93 6.41
N LEU A 76 3.15 -10.04 7.61
CA LEU A 76 2.87 -11.32 8.25
C LEU A 76 1.84 -12.13 7.44
N ARG A 77 2.29 -13.26 6.90
CA ARG A 77 1.47 -14.19 6.08
C ARG A 77 0.80 -15.28 6.91
N GLN A 78 1.32 -15.56 8.09
CA GLN A 78 0.80 -16.55 9.03
C GLN A 78 -0.43 -15.99 9.77
N GLY A 79 -1.27 -16.90 10.28
CA GLY A 79 -2.49 -16.53 10.99
C GLY A 79 -3.59 -15.98 10.05
N SER A 80 -4.46 -15.15 10.61
CA SER A 80 -5.56 -14.53 9.86
C SER A 80 -5.07 -13.29 9.14
N ARG A 81 -4.92 -13.36 7.81
CA ARG A 81 -4.53 -12.19 7.00
C ARG A 81 -5.46 -10.99 7.20
N ALA A 82 -6.76 -11.25 7.39
CA ALA A 82 -7.73 -10.19 7.65
C ALA A 82 -7.43 -9.49 8.99
N SER A 83 -7.12 -10.26 10.04
CA SER A 83 -6.79 -9.70 11.36
C SER A 83 -5.46 -8.94 11.34
N ASN A 84 -4.43 -9.49 10.68
CA ASN A 84 -3.13 -8.84 10.57
C ASN A 84 -3.26 -7.44 9.95
N LEU A 85 -4.07 -7.31 8.90
CA LEU A 85 -4.35 -6.01 8.26
C LEU A 85 -5.13 -5.05 9.17
N GLU A 86 -6.07 -5.54 9.99
CA GLU A 86 -6.77 -4.66 10.94
C GLU A 86 -5.82 -4.13 12.04
N VAL A 87 -4.83 -4.93 12.44
CA VAL A 87 -3.80 -4.52 13.40
C VAL A 87 -2.83 -3.53 12.78
N ALA A 88 -2.39 -3.76 11.55
CA ALA A 88 -1.52 -2.83 10.82
C ALA A 88 -2.18 -1.44 10.64
N ILE A 89 -3.45 -1.42 10.21
CA ILE A 89 -4.27 -0.20 10.17
C ILE A 89 -4.37 0.46 11.56
N ALA A 90 -4.59 -0.33 12.62
CA ALA A 90 -4.66 0.19 13.98
C ALA A 90 -3.38 0.90 14.42
N CYS A 91 -2.22 0.36 14.07
CA CYS A 91 -0.92 0.98 14.33
C CYS A 91 -0.81 2.36 13.66
N LEU A 92 -1.10 2.43 12.36
CA LEU A 92 -1.00 3.67 11.59
C LEU A 92 -2.01 4.73 12.04
N GLU A 93 -3.27 4.35 12.23
CA GLU A 93 -4.32 5.23 12.75
C GLU A 93 -3.95 5.81 14.12
N SER A 94 -3.36 4.98 15.00
CA SER A 94 -2.92 5.41 16.33
C SER A 94 -1.74 6.37 16.24
N GLY A 95 -0.71 6.06 15.46
CA GLY A 95 0.46 6.95 15.31
C GLY A 95 0.12 8.30 14.69
N LEU A 96 -0.84 8.35 13.75
CA LEU A 96 -1.36 9.58 13.15
C LEU A 96 -2.11 10.50 14.13
N THR A 97 -2.36 10.07 15.37
CA THR A 97 -2.90 10.97 16.41
C THR A 97 -1.83 11.92 16.97
N VAL A 98 -0.55 11.55 16.85
CA VAL A 98 0.61 12.33 17.33
C VAL A 98 1.40 12.90 16.14
N VAL A 99 1.60 12.08 15.12
CA VAL A 99 2.25 12.47 13.86
C VAL A 99 1.22 13.23 13.03
N THR A 100 1.40 14.53 12.87
CA THR A 100 0.44 15.42 12.19
C THR A 100 1.09 16.10 10.99
N ARG A 101 0.31 16.74 10.13
CA ARG A 101 0.91 17.49 9.03
C ARG A 101 1.71 18.69 9.53
N GLU A 102 1.24 19.35 10.59
CA GLU A 102 1.85 20.53 11.18
C GLU A 102 3.12 20.18 11.97
N ALA A 103 3.11 19.04 12.65
CA ALA A 103 4.24 18.50 13.40
C ALA A 103 4.61 17.14 12.81
N TYR A 104 5.82 17.05 12.23
CA TYR A 104 6.35 15.87 11.53
C TYR A 104 5.77 15.63 10.13
N SER A 105 5.70 16.69 9.30
CA SER A 105 5.04 16.67 7.98
C SER A 105 5.48 15.51 7.06
N GLU A 106 6.78 15.20 7.03
CA GLU A 106 7.32 14.12 6.19
C GLU A 106 6.89 12.74 6.70
N ASP A 107 7.02 12.48 8.00
CA ASP A 107 6.56 11.23 8.59
C ASP A 107 5.04 11.09 8.48
N TRP A 108 4.29 12.18 8.64
CA TRP A 108 2.84 12.16 8.43
C TRP A 108 2.48 11.71 7.01
N ALA A 109 3.18 12.23 6.00
CA ALA A 109 2.99 11.80 4.62
C ALA A 109 3.36 10.33 4.40
N ARG A 110 4.42 9.85 5.08
CA ARG A 110 4.81 8.43 5.08
C ARG A 110 3.71 7.54 5.67
N PHE A 111 3.18 7.89 6.85
CA PHE A 111 2.09 7.18 7.50
C PHE A 111 0.84 7.14 6.62
N GLN A 112 0.47 8.26 6.01
CA GLN A 112 -0.67 8.34 5.10
C GLN A 112 -0.49 7.45 3.87
N ASN A 113 0.72 7.41 3.28
CA ASN A 113 0.99 6.51 2.14
C ASN A 113 0.87 5.03 2.54
N SER A 114 1.43 4.63 3.68
CA SER A 114 1.29 3.24 4.18
C SER A 114 -0.17 2.91 4.50
N LEU A 115 -0.90 3.84 5.12
CA LEU A 115 -2.31 3.66 5.47
C LEU A 115 -3.18 3.49 4.21
N GLY A 116 -2.82 4.19 3.14
CA GLY A 116 -3.41 3.99 1.81
C GLY A 116 -3.24 2.55 1.30
N GLY A 117 -2.02 2.01 1.42
CA GLY A 117 -1.70 0.62 1.06
C GLY A 117 -2.49 -0.39 1.87
N ASP A 118 -2.60 -0.14 3.16
CA ASP A 118 -3.31 -0.99 4.10
C ASP A 118 -4.81 -1.03 3.83
N TYR A 119 -5.46 0.12 3.67
CA TYR A 119 -6.86 0.17 3.26
C TYR A 119 -7.09 -0.46 1.88
N GLN A 120 -6.18 -0.26 0.92
CA GLN A 120 -6.30 -0.86 -0.39
C GLN A 120 -6.30 -2.40 -0.32
N ASN A 121 -5.53 -2.98 0.60
CA ASN A 121 -5.44 -4.43 0.80
C ASN A 121 -6.41 -4.99 1.86
N ARG A 122 -7.07 -4.13 2.63
CA ARG A 122 -8.00 -4.50 3.70
C ARG A 122 -9.09 -5.46 3.23
N ILE A 123 -9.24 -6.56 3.97
CA ILE A 123 -10.21 -7.63 3.69
C ILE A 123 -11.57 -7.36 4.36
N ARG A 124 -11.58 -6.76 5.56
CA ARG A 124 -12.83 -6.43 6.27
C ARG A 124 -13.49 -5.19 5.67
N GLY A 125 -14.79 -5.07 5.90
CA GLY A 125 -15.59 -3.95 5.39
C GLY A 125 -15.94 -4.08 3.91
N GLU A 126 -16.56 -3.04 3.37
CA GLU A 126 -16.90 -3.00 1.95
C GLU A 126 -15.69 -2.59 1.12
N LYS A 127 -15.36 -3.37 0.08
CA LYS A 127 -14.23 -3.08 -0.81
C LYS A 127 -14.31 -1.67 -1.42
N ALA A 128 -15.51 -1.19 -1.72
CA ALA A 128 -15.74 0.14 -2.25
C ALA A 128 -15.34 1.23 -1.24
N GLU A 129 -15.70 1.07 0.03
CA GLU A 129 -15.33 2.00 1.12
C GLU A 129 -13.81 2.01 1.33
N ASN A 130 -13.21 0.83 1.41
CA ASN A 130 -11.77 0.67 1.62
C ASN A 130 -10.94 1.36 0.52
N LEU A 131 -11.37 1.29 -0.73
CA LEU A 131 -10.70 1.99 -1.83
C LEU A 131 -10.84 3.51 -1.74
N GLU A 132 -11.96 4.03 -1.23
CA GLU A 132 -12.08 5.48 -0.99
C GLU A 132 -11.17 5.94 0.15
N LEU A 133 -11.09 5.17 1.24
CA LEU A 133 -10.15 5.45 2.34
C LEU A 133 -8.70 5.44 1.85
N ALA A 134 -8.34 4.46 1.01
CA ALA A 134 -7.02 4.39 0.41
C ALA A 134 -6.68 5.63 -0.43
N ILE A 135 -7.61 6.04 -1.31
CA ILE A 135 -7.47 7.24 -2.14
C ILE A 135 -7.27 8.48 -1.28
N VAL A 136 -8.08 8.66 -0.23
CA VAL A 136 -7.97 9.81 0.69
C VAL A 136 -6.59 9.86 1.36
N ALA A 137 -6.09 8.71 1.84
CA ALA A 137 -4.79 8.64 2.48
C ALA A 137 -3.63 8.94 1.50
N TYR A 138 -3.66 8.40 0.29
CA TYR A 138 -2.68 8.74 -0.73
C TYR A 138 -2.74 10.21 -1.16
N GLU A 139 -3.94 10.76 -1.37
CA GLU A 139 -4.13 12.17 -1.68
C GLU A 139 -3.58 13.07 -0.57
N ALA A 140 -3.78 12.70 0.70
CA ALA A 140 -3.21 13.39 1.86
C ALA A 140 -1.67 13.34 1.86
N SER A 141 -1.07 12.18 1.57
CA SER A 141 0.39 12.03 1.46
C SER A 141 0.99 12.96 0.38
N LEU A 142 0.31 13.06 -0.78
CA LEU A 142 0.71 13.92 -1.89
C LEU A 142 0.58 15.43 -1.61
N GLU A 143 0.00 15.83 -0.47
CA GLU A 143 0.03 17.23 -0.01
C GLU A 143 1.40 17.66 0.54
N VAL A 144 2.27 16.70 0.84
CA VAL A 144 3.65 16.92 1.33
C VAL A 144 4.66 16.33 0.36
N TYR A 145 4.46 15.07 -0.05
CA TYR A 145 5.26 14.46 -1.10
C TYR A 145 4.90 15.13 -2.41
N THR A 146 5.74 16.07 -2.82
CA THR A 146 5.63 16.76 -4.11
C THR A 146 6.78 16.30 -5.00
N ARG A 147 6.57 16.36 -6.32
CA ARG A 147 7.58 15.99 -7.31
C ARG A 147 8.94 16.65 -7.07
N ASP A 148 8.94 17.92 -6.63
CA ASP A 148 10.17 18.70 -6.49
C ASP A 148 10.89 18.47 -5.16
N ALA A 149 10.14 18.22 -4.07
CA ALA A 149 10.73 18.05 -2.73
C ALA A 149 11.08 16.59 -2.41
N PHE A 150 10.22 15.65 -2.84
CA PHE A 150 10.32 14.22 -2.54
C PHE A 150 10.02 13.41 -3.80
N PRO A 151 10.86 13.49 -4.86
CA PRO A 151 10.54 12.93 -6.17
C PRO A 151 10.23 11.42 -6.12
N GLU A 152 11.01 10.65 -5.37
CA GLU A 152 10.87 9.19 -5.28
C GLU A 152 9.62 8.78 -4.48
N ASP A 153 9.36 9.41 -3.33
CA ASP A 153 8.17 9.15 -2.53
C ASP A 153 6.89 9.60 -3.25
N TRP A 154 6.96 10.74 -3.94
CA TRP A 154 5.88 11.23 -4.80
C TRP A 154 5.57 10.22 -5.91
N ALA A 155 6.58 9.70 -6.61
CA ALA A 155 6.38 8.71 -7.65
C ALA A 155 5.80 7.39 -7.11
N THR A 156 6.24 6.96 -5.93
CA THR A 156 5.70 5.80 -5.21
C THR A 156 4.22 6.00 -4.90
N CYS A 157 3.88 7.14 -4.29
CA CYS A 157 2.52 7.45 -3.89
C CYS A 157 1.59 7.60 -5.11
N GLN A 158 2.07 8.20 -6.21
CA GLN A 158 1.33 8.29 -7.48
C GLN A 158 1.03 6.91 -8.06
N ASN A 159 2.00 5.99 -8.11
CA ASN A 159 1.76 4.62 -8.58
C ASN A 159 0.75 3.87 -7.71
N ASN A 160 0.80 4.07 -6.39
CA ASN A 160 -0.14 3.45 -5.46
C ASN A 160 -1.56 4.02 -5.61
N LEU A 161 -1.68 5.35 -5.71
CA LEU A 161 -2.93 6.04 -5.99
C LEU A 161 -3.54 5.60 -7.33
N ALA A 162 -2.70 5.44 -8.36
CA ALA A 162 -3.12 4.95 -9.67
C ALA A 162 -3.73 3.54 -9.57
N MET A 163 -3.14 2.65 -8.79
CA MET A 163 -3.70 1.32 -8.52
C MET A 163 -5.04 1.40 -7.77
N ALA A 164 -5.17 2.30 -6.80
CA ALA A 164 -6.44 2.51 -6.10
C ALA A 164 -7.53 3.01 -7.06
N TYR A 165 -7.22 3.95 -7.96
CA TYR A 165 -8.14 4.40 -9.01
C TYR A 165 -8.49 3.28 -10.00
N LEU A 166 -7.52 2.49 -10.44
CA LEU A 166 -7.73 1.38 -11.38
C LEU A 166 -8.80 0.39 -10.88
N TYR A 167 -8.83 0.12 -9.58
CA TYR A 167 -9.78 -0.79 -8.94
C TYR A 167 -10.99 -0.10 -8.31
N ARG A 168 -11.05 1.24 -8.30
CA ARG A 168 -12.12 2.02 -7.68
C ARG A 168 -13.49 1.63 -8.24
N ILE A 169 -14.40 1.27 -7.34
CA ILE A 169 -15.75 0.79 -7.67
C ILE A 169 -16.73 1.97 -7.82
N ARG A 170 -16.59 3.00 -6.99
CA ARG A 170 -17.42 4.20 -7.03
C ARG A 170 -16.98 5.12 -8.16
N ARG A 171 -17.86 6.06 -8.52
CA ARG A 171 -17.74 6.93 -9.70
C ARG A 171 -17.77 6.14 -11.02
N GLY A 172 -17.63 6.84 -12.15
CA GLY A 172 -17.67 6.20 -13.46
C GLY A 172 -16.36 5.46 -13.76
N LYS A 173 -16.44 4.16 -14.09
CA LYS A 173 -15.26 3.34 -14.45
C LYS A 173 -14.34 4.00 -15.48
N ALA A 174 -14.90 4.68 -16.47
CA ALA A 174 -14.12 5.36 -17.50
C ALA A 174 -13.27 6.52 -16.93
N GLU A 175 -13.81 7.29 -15.98
CA GLU A 175 -13.08 8.39 -15.33
C GLU A 175 -11.97 7.86 -14.42
N ASN A 176 -12.27 6.82 -13.64
CA ASN A 176 -11.29 6.17 -12.77
C ASN A 176 -10.07 5.65 -13.56
N LEU A 177 -10.30 5.09 -14.75
CA LEU A 177 -9.23 4.62 -15.62
C LEU A 177 -8.35 5.76 -16.15
N GLU A 178 -8.92 6.92 -16.48
CA GLU A 178 -8.10 8.08 -16.89
C GLU A 178 -7.28 8.64 -15.72
N LEU A 179 -7.85 8.68 -14.51
CA LEU A 179 -7.11 9.06 -13.30
C LEU A 179 -5.95 8.11 -13.02
N ALA A 180 -6.18 6.80 -13.16
CA ALA A 180 -5.13 5.79 -13.00
C ALA A 180 -4.00 5.97 -14.03
N ILE A 181 -4.34 6.15 -15.31
CA ILE A 181 -3.35 6.39 -16.37
C ILE A 181 -2.52 7.63 -16.07
N ALA A 182 -3.16 8.75 -15.74
CA ALA A 182 -2.47 10.00 -15.43
C ALA A 182 -1.50 9.86 -14.24
N ALA A 183 -1.91 9.15 -13.19
CA ALA A 183 -1.06 8.95 -12.02
C ALA A 183 0.11 7.96 -12.29
N PHE A 184 -0.08 6.91 -13.09
CA PHE A 184 1.03 6.06 -13.56
C PHE A 184 2.00 6.85 -14.44
N GLU A 185 1.50 7.65 -15.38
CA GLU A 185 2.35 8.50 -16.24
C GLU A 185 3.14 9.52 -15.42
N ALA A 186 2.54 10.11 -14.38
CA ALA A 186 3.22 10.98 -13.44
C ALA A 186 4.36 10.26 -12.70
N SER A 187 4.13 9.04 -12.21
CA SER A 187 5.17 8.22 -11.57
C SER A 187 6.36 7.94 -12.50
N LEU A 188 6.09 7.68 -13.78
CA LEU A 188 7.11 7.44 -14.82
C LEU A 188 7.94 8.68 -15.20
N GLU A 189 7.57 9.89 -14.74
CA GLU A 189 8.42 11.08 -14.87
C GLU A 189 9.69 10.98 -14.01
N ILE A 190 9.61 10.28 -12.88
CA ILE A 190 10.72 10.07 -11.94
C ILE A 190 11.32 8.69 -12.13
N TRP A 191 10.47 7.66 -12.12
CA TRP A 191 10.89 6.28 -12.31
C TRP A 191 11.20 6.03 -13.77
N THR A 192 12.39 6.40 -14.19
CA THR A 192 12.91 6.10 -15.52
C THR A 192 13.56 4.72 -15.54
N ARG A 193 13.60 4.09 -16.72
CA ARG A 193 14.24 2.78 -16.91
C ARG A 193 15.69 2.74 -16.40
N ASP A 194 16.46 3.81 -16.60
CA ASP A 194 17.88 3.82 -16.28
C ASP A 194 18.16 4.07 -14.80
N ALA A 195 17.35 4.90 -14.14
CA ALA A 195 17.53 5.24 -12.73
C ALA A 195 16.85 4.23 -11.79
N PHE A 196 15.64 3.79 -12.15
CA PHE A 196 14.77 2.95 -11.32
C PHE A 196 14.18 1.81 -12.16
N PRO A 197 15.01 0.88 -12.68
CA PRO A 197 14.57 -0.13 -13.65
C PRO A 197 13.43 -1.00 -13.13
N PHE A 198 13.46 -1.37 -11.84
CA PHE A 198 12.46 -2.24 -11.24
C PHE A 198 11.12 -1.52 -11.05
N GLU A 199 11.15 -0.31 -10.52
CA GLU A 199 9.98 0.53 -10.28
C GLU A 199 9.35 0.96 -11.62
N TRP A 200 10.18 1.35 -12.60
CA TRP A 200 9.75 1.64 -13.97
C TRP A 200 9.03 0.43 -14.59
N ALA A 201 9.60 -0.77 -14.48
CA ALA A 201 8.95 -1.97 -15.02
C ALA A 201 7.64 -2.31 -14.30
N THR A 202 7.58 -2.11 -12.98
CA THR A 202 6.36 -2.26 -12.18
C THR A 202 5.27 -1.32 -12.69
N CYS A 203 5.61 -0.05 -12.83
CA CYS A 203 4.70 1.00 -13.27
C CYS A 203 4.24 0.76 -14.71
N GLN A 204 5.14 0.38 -15.62
CA GLN A 204 4.81 0.02 -17.00
C GLN A 204 3.80 -1.15 -17.08
N ASN A 205 4.01 -2.22 -16.31
CA ASN A 205 3.04 -3.31 -16.27
C ASN A 205 1.66 -2.85 -15.76
N ASN A 206 1.62 -1.98 -14.75
CA ASN A 206 0.36 -1.46 -14.20
C ASN A 206 -0.34 -0.49 -15.16
N LEU A 207 0.43 0.38 -15.83
CA LEU A 207 -0.05 1.26 -16.89
C LEU A 207 -0.62 0.45 -18.07
N GLY A 208 0.03 -0.66 -18.44
CA GLY A 208 -0.49 -1.58 -19.44
C GLY A 208 -1.86 -2.16 -19.06
N LEU A 209 -2.06 -2.47 -17.78
CA LEU A 209 -3.35 -2.93 -17.27
C LEU A 209 -4.42 -1.84 -17.33
N ALA A 210 -4.07 -0.59 -17.04
CA ALA A 210 -4.97 0.54 -17.18
C ALA A 210 -5.36 0.77 -18.65
N TYR A 211 -4.40 0.77 -19.57
CA TYR A 211 -4.65 0.87 -21.01
C TYR A 211 -5.51 -0.28 -21.56
N HIS A 212 -5.23 -1.52 -21.14
CA HIS A 212 -6.03 -2.68 -21.54
C HIS A 212 -7.51 -2.52 -21.15
N ASN A 213 -7.77 -1.97 -19.97
CA ASN A 213 -9.13 -1.74 -19.45
C ASN A 213 -9.76 -0.42 -19.88
N ARG A 214 -8.99 0.50 -20.49
CA ARG A 214 -9.42 1.85 -20.86
C ARG A 214 -10.65 1.82 -21.77
N ILE A 215 -11.62 2.67 -21.42
CA ILE A 215 -12.92 2.78 -22.10
C ILE A 215 -12.94 3.91 -23.14
N ARG A 216 -12.24 5.02 -22.85
CA ARG A 216 -12.16 6.17 -23.77
C ARG A 216 -11.13 5.93 -24.86
N GLY A 217 -11.31 6.61 -25.99
CA GLY A 217 -10.44 6.45 -27.17
C GLY A 217 -10.75 5.19 -27.97
N GLU A 218 -9.93 4.92 -28.99
CA GLU A 218 -10.10 3.74 -29.83
C GLU A 218 -9.59 2.49 -29.12
N LYS A 219 -10.42 1.43 -29.10
CA LYS A 219 -10.05 0.18 -28.41
C LYS A 219 -8.76 -0.43 -28.97
N ALA A 220 -8.52 -0.31 -30.28
CA ALA A 220 -7.31 -0.80 -30.92
C ALA A 220 -6.07 -0.06 -30.40
N GLU A 221 -6.09 1.27 -30.36
CA GLU A 221 -4.97 2.08 -29.87
C GLU A 221 -4.68 1.81 -28.38
N ASN A 222 -5.73 1.69 -27.56
CA ASN A 222 -5.60 1.33 -26.16
C ASN A 222 -4.90 -0.03 -25.97
N LEU A 223 -5.21 -1.02 -26.81
CA LEU A 223 -4.56 -2.33 -26.75
C LEU A 223 -3.10 -2.29 -27.22
N GLU A 224 -2.77 -1.49 -28.24
CA GLU A 224 -1.36 -1.29 -28.63
C GLU A 224 -0.58 -0.59 -27.51
N GLY A 225 -1.17 0.41 -26.84
CA GLY A 225 -0.57 1.05 -25.66
C GLY A 225 -0.33 0.06 -24.52
N ALA A 226 -1.29 -0.83 -24.26
CA ALA A 226 -1.13 -1.90 -23.28
C ALA A 226 0.00 -2.87 -23.64
N ILE A 227 0.04 -3.34 -24.90
CA ILE A 227 1.09 -4.22 -25.42
C ILE A 227 2.47 -3.58 -25.27
N ALA A 228 2.60 -2.30 -25.66
CA ALA A 228 3.86 -1.58 -25.56
C ALA A 228 4.34 -1.50 -24.10
N ALA A 229 3.45 -1.18 -23.16
CA ALA A 229 3.79 -1.08 -21.75
C ALA A 229 4.18 -2.44 -21.13
N TYR A 230 3.47 -3.52 -21.47
CA TYR A 230 3.88 -4.87 -21.02
C TYR A 230 5.19 -5.35 -21.64
N LEU A 231 5.45 -5.01 -22.91
CA LEU A 231 6.75 -5.31 -23.52
C LEU A 231 7.87 -4.53 -22.85
N ALA A 232 7.63 -3.27 -22.51
CA ALA A 232 8.58 -2.44 -21.76
C ALA A 232 8.90 -3.05 -20.38
N SER A 233 7.89 -3.51 -19.61
CA SER A 233 8.16 -4.16 -18.31
C SER A 233 8.99 -5.45 -18.46
N LEU A 234 8.78 -6.21 -19.55
CA LEU A 234 9.51 -7.43 -19.86
C LEU A 234 10.97 -7.21 -20.30
N GLU A 235 11.40 -5.97 -20.54
CA GLU A 235 12.82 -5.65 -20.73
C GLU A 235 13.63 -5.79 -19.43
N ILE A 236 12.97 -5.63 -18.28
CA ILE A 236 13.57 -5.76 -16.94
C ILE A 236 13.16 -7.07 -16.29
N TYR A 237 11.85 -7.38 -16.32
CA TYR A 237 11.33 -8.63 -15.80
C TYR A 237 11.70 -9.76 -16.74
N THR A 238 12.79 -10.45 -16.43
CA THR A 238 13.19 -11.67 -17.11
C THR A 238 12.77 -12.88 -16.28
N ARG A 239 12.59 -14.03 -16.94
CA ARG A 239 12.26 -15.28 -16.27
C ARG A 239 13.27 -15.67 -15.18
N ASP A 240 14.55 -15.33 -15.36
CA ASP A 240 15.61 -15.73 -14.44
C ASP A 240 15.74 -14.78 -13.24
N ALA A 241 15.59 -13.47 -13.45
CA ALA A 241 15.71 -12.47 -12.38
C ALA A 241 14.42 -12.26 -11.59
N PHE A 242 13.27 -12.26 -12.28
CA PHE A 242 11.95 -11.94 -11.72
C PHE A 242 10.88 -12.90 -12.26
N PRO A 243 10.94 -14.20 -11.94
CA PRO A 243 10.08 -15.22 -12.54
C PRO A 243 8.58 -14.93 -12.36
N GLU A 244 8.19 -14.40 -11.20
CA GLU A 244 6.78 -14.08 -10.89
C GLU A 244 6.28 -12.86 -11.69
N ASP A 245 7.04 -11.76 -11.69
CA ASP A 245 6.69 -10.53 -12.41
C ASP A 245 6.74 -10.73 -13.93
N TRP A 246 7.70 -11.54 -14.40
CA TRP A 246 7.76 -11.97 -15.81
C TRP A 246 6.51 -12.77 -16.18
N ALA A 247 6.13 -13.76 -15.39
CA ALA A 247 4.94 -14.57 -15.67
C ALA A 247 3.66 -13.72 -15.67
N ARG A 248 3.53 -12.78 -14.72
CA ARG A 248 2.40 -11.84 -14.67
C ARG A 248 2.37 -10.95 -15.91
N SER A 249 3.49 -10.35 -16.29
CA SER A 249 3.59 -9.47 -17.46
C SER A 249 3.32 -10.23 -18.77
N GLN A 250 3.83 -11.46 -18.90
CA GLN A 250 3.54 -12.34 -20.05
C GLN A 250 2.05 -12.70 -20.14
N ASN A 251 1.40 -13.03 -19.03
CA ASN A 251 -0.03 -13.34 -19.01
C ASN A 251 -0.86 -12.12 -19.41
N ASN A 252 -0.51 -10.93 -18.91
CA ASN A 252 -1.16 -9.69 -19.27
C ASN A 252 -0.98 -9.36 -20.77
N LEU A 253 0.24 -9.54 -21.29
CA LEU A 253 0.56 -9.37 -22.69
C LEU A 253 -0.23 -10.35 -23.58
N ALA A 254 -0.31 -11.62 -23.18
CA ALA A 254 -1.09 -12.63 -23.89
C ALA A 254 -2.58 -12.27 -23.95
N ASN A 255 -3.16 -11.77 -22.84
CA ASN A 255 -4.53 -11.27 -22.81
C ASN A 255 -4.72 -10.07 -23.74
N ALA A 256 -3.78 -9.13 -23.77
CA ALA A 256 -3.87 -7.99 -24.69
C ALA A 256 -3.82 -8.43 -26.16
N TYR A 257 -2.96 -9.39 -26.51
CA TYR A 257 -2.92 -9.97 -27.86
C TYR A 257 -4.20 -10.73 -28.22
N LEU A 258 -4.82 -11.43 -27.27
CA LEU A 258 -6.08 -12.14 -27.50
C LEU A 258 -7.21 -11.20 -27.94
N TYR A 259 -7.25 -9.98 -27.37
CA TYR A 259 -8.23 -8.97 -27.72
C TYR A 259 -7.76 -8.01 -28.82
N ARG A 260 -6.53 -8.15 -29.33
CA ARG A 260 -5.95 -7.25 -30.35
C ARG A 260 -6.75 -7.35 -31.64
N ILE A 261 -7.35 -6.23 -32.04
CA ILE A 261 -8.27 -6.16 -33.19
C ILE A 261 -7.51 -5.87 -34.51
N ARG A 262 -6.22 -5.49 -34.45
CA ARG A 262 -5.40 -5.27 -35.65
C ARG A 262 -4.81 -6.57 -36.19
N GLY A 263 -5.55 -7.17 -37.12
CA GLY A 263 -4.97 -7.95 -38.20
C GLY A 263 -4.76 -7.04 -39.41
N GLU A 264 -3.53 -6.54 -39.56
CA GLU A 264 -2.90 -6.19 -40.83
C GLU A 264 -1.45 -6.72 -40.80
#